data_AF-A0A2N2K242-F1
#
_entry.id   AF-A0A2N2K242-F1
#
_cell.length_a   1.000
_cell.length_b   1.000
_cell.length_c   1.000
_cell.angle_alpha   90.00
_cell.angle_beta   90.00
_cell.angle_gamma   90.00
#
_symmetry.space_group_name_H-M   'P 1'
#
loop_
_entity.id
_entity.type
_entity.pdbx_description
1 polymer ?
#
loop_
_entity_poly.entity_id
_entity_poly.type
_entity_poly.pdbx_seq_one_letter_code
_entity_poly.pdbx_strand_id
1 'polypeptide(L)'
;MMDKRKIERFDLKVPARIEGLGRRKNRDILDLMTSDLCSGGAFFYTNQSLPEGTKVKVDLLLPLGGLKKLISEYDHAYIEVTGTVIRRETRGMAVCFNKNYSIHPRKGNEDTQRI
;
A
#
# COMPACT_ATOMS: atom_id res chain seq x y z
N MET A 1 1.31 28.08 5.85
CA MET A 1 1.40 26.92 6.76
C MET A 1 2.60 26.10 6.35
N MET A 2 3.56 25.87 7.25
CA MET A 2 4.74 25.04 6.96
C MET A 2 4.36 23.57 7.02
N ASP A 3 4.88 22.78 6.08
CA ASP A 3 4.77 21.33 6.11
C ASP A 3 5.42 20.80 7.41
N LYS A 4 4.66 20.02 8.19
CA LYS A 4 5.12 19.41 9.45
C LYS A 4 5.62 17.97 9.23
N ARG A 5 5.59 17.47 7.99
CA ARG A 5 6.02 16.11 7.66
C ARG A 5 7.53 15.99 7.85
N LYS A 6 7.94 14.92 8.54
CA LYS A 6 9.36 14.56 8.74
C LYS A 6 9.93 13.69 7.61
N ILE A 7 9.05 13.14 6.77
CA ILE A 7 9.39 12.18 5.70
C ILE A 7 8.74 12.69 4.42
N GLU A 8 9.53 12.79 3.37
CA GLU A 8 9.07 13.13 2.02
C GLU A 8 8.08 12.08 1.50
N ARG A 9 7.06 12.55 0.79
CA ARG A 9 6.07 11.70 0.14
C ARG A 9 6.21 11.84 -1.37
N PHE A 10 6.19 10.71 -2.05
CA PHE A 10 6.23 10.65 -3.50
C PHE A 10 4.81 10.49 -4.02
N ASP A 11 4.45 11.26 -5.05
CA ASP A 11 3.20 11.11 -5.80
C ASP A 11 3.28 9.85 -6.67
N LEU A 12 3.20 8.70 -6.00
CA LEU A 12 3.41 7.39 -6.60
C LEU A 12 2.11 6.60 -6.57
N LYS A 13 1.65 6.19 -7.76
CA LYS A 13 0.49 5.33 -7.94
C LYS A 13 0.91 3.88 -7.97
N VAL A 14 0.76 3.20 -6.84
CA VAL A 14 1.14 1.80 -6.64
C VAL A 14 -0.13 0.99 -6.39
N PRO A 15 -0.33 -0.12 -7.12
CA PRO A 15 -1.37 -1.10 -6.80
C PRO A 15 -1.21 -1.63 -5.37
N ALA A 16 -2.33 -1.71 -4.67
CA ALA A 16 -2.36 -2.13 -3.28
C ALA A 16 -3.58 -2.98 -2.97
N ARG A 17 -3.42 -4.05 -2.21
CA ARG A 17 -4.52 -4.75 -1.55
C ARG A 17 -4.53 -4.41 -0.07
N ILE A 18 -5.68 -3.98 0.42
CA ILE A 18 -5.90 -3.66 1.83
C ILE A 18 -6.87 -4.68 2.41
N GLU A 19 -6.48 -5.36 3.49
CA GLU A 19 -7.33 -6.28 4.23
C GLU A 19 -7.50 -5.79 5.67
N GLY A 20 -8.75 -5.61 6.12
CA GLY A 20 -9.07 -5.33 7.51
C GLY A 20 -8.80 -6.53 8.44
N LEU A 21 -7.95 -6.35 9.45
CA LEU A 21 -7.57 -7.40 10.41
C LEU A 21 -8.58 -7.56 11.58
N GLY A 22 -9.82 -7.12 11.38
CA GLY A 22 -10.89 -7.16 12.38
C GLY A 22 -11.54 -8.53 12.55
N ARG A 23 -12.37 -8.69 13.58
CA ARG A 23 -13.06 -9.97 13.89
C ARG A 23 -14.06 -10.44 12.82
N ARG A 24 -14.46 -9.58 11.89
CA ARG A 24 -15.32 -9.96 10.76
C ARG A 24 -14.47 -10.34 9.55
N LYS A 25 -13.90 -11.55 9.60
CA LYS A 25 -13.21 -12.17 8.44
C LYS A 25 -14.10 -12.08 7.20
N ASN A 26 -13.56 -11.59 6.09
CA ASN A 26 -14.13 -11.57 4.72
C ASN A 26 -14.96 -10.36 4.25
N ARG A 27 -15.04 -9.21 4.94
CA ARG A 27 -15.79 -8.04 4.38
C ARG A 27 -14.98 -6.84 3.93
N ASP A 28 -13.70 -6.77 4.25
CA ASP A 28 -12.93 -5.52 4.08
C ASP A 28 -11.65 -5.76 3.26
N ILE A 29 -11.75 -6.45 2.12
CA ILE A 29 -10.66 -6.54 1.13
C ILE A 29 -10.92 -5.49 0.06
N LEU A 30 -9.97 -4.59 -0.15
CA LEU A 30 -10.04 -3.50 -1.13
C LEU A 30 -8.79 -3.50 -1.99
N ASP A 31 -8.96 -3.65 -3.30
CA ASP A 31 -7.89 -3.43 -4.28
C ASP A 31 -7.93 -1.97 -4.74
N LEU A 32 -6.90 -1.22 -4.36
CA LEU A 32 -6.82 0.23 -4.50
C LEU A 32 -5.51 0.65 -5.15
N MET A 33 -5.42 1.95 -5.45
CA MET A 33 -4.18 2.60 -5.84
C MET A 33 -3.79 3.63 -4.78
N THR A 34 -2.50 3.70 -4.46
CA THR A 34 -1.97 4.84 -3.70
C THR A 34 -2.08 6.12 -4.55
N SER A 35 -2.25 7.24 -3.87
CA SER A 35 -2.10 8.59 -4.42
C SER A 35 -0.71 9.13 -4.14
N ASP A 36 -0.25 8.92 -2.91
CA ASP A 36 1.07 9.23 -2.40
C ASP A 36 1.58 8.07 -1.54
N LEU A 37 2.90 7.98 -1.39
CA LEU A 37 3.56 6.93 -0.62
C LEU A 37 4.83 7.47 0.04
N CYS A 38 5.06 7.08 1.29
CA CYS A 38 6.37 7.12 1.93
C CYS A 38 6.57 5.91 2.84
N SER A 39 7.76 5.79 3.44
CA SER A 39 8.06 4.71 4.38
C SER A 39 7.18 4.71 5.64
N GLY A 40 6.55 5.84 5.98
CA GLY A 40 5.65 5.97 7.13
C GLY A 40 4.17 5.68 6.84
N GLY A 41 3.76 5.60 5.58
CA GLY A 41 2.34 5.42 5.25
C GLY A 41 1.99 5.84 3.83
N ALA A 42 0.73 5.63 3.46
CA ALA A 42 0.19 5.98 2.14
C ALA A 42 -1.23 6.53 2.25
N PHE A 43 -1.65 7.30 1.24
CA PHE A 43 -3.04 7.68 1.05
C PHE A 43 -3.63 6.94 -0.16
N PHE A 44 -4.80 6.33 0.02
CA PHE A 44 -5.50 5.56 -1.00
C PHE A 44 -6.78 6.27 -1.43
N TYR A 45 -7.01 6.36 -2.74
CA TYR A 45 -8.28 6.84 -3.27
C TYR A 45 -9.33 5.73 -3.17
N THR A 46 -10.43 6.01 -2.47
CA THR A 46 -11.55 5.07 -2.34
C THR A 46 -12.81 5.78 -1.82
N ASN A 47 -13.97 5.29 -2.24
CA ASN A 47 -15.26 5.68 -1.66
C ASN A 47 -15.71 4.69 -0.56
N GLN A 48 -14.91 3.64 -0.31
CA GLN A 48 -15.17 2.55 0.63
C GLN A 48 -14.17 2.59 1.79
N SER A 49 -13.81 3.78 2.27
CA SER A 49 -12.83 3.95 3.34
C SER A 49 -13.23 3.17 4.59
N LEU A 50 -12.26 2.45 5.15
CA LEU A 50 -12.43 1.75 6.42
C LEU A 50 -12.50 2.78 7.57
N PRO A 51 -13.12 2.44 8.71
CA PRO A 51 -13.13 3.31 9.89
C PRO A 51 -11.71 3.63 10.40
N GLU A 52 -11.54 4.82 10.97
CA GLU A 52 -10.31 5.16 11.69
C GLU A 52 -10.06 4.20 12.85
N GLY A 53 -8.79 3.89 13.12
CA GLY A 53 -8.37 2.88 14.10
C GLY A 53 -8.40 1.44 13.57
N THR A 54 -8.95 1.19 12.38
CA THR A 54 -8.92 -0.14 11.76
C THR A 54 -7.47 -0.55 11.49
N LYS A 55 -7.08 -1.71 12.03
CA LYS A 55 -5.81 -2.37 11.70
C LYS A 55 -5.95 -3.06 10.36
N VAL A 56 -4.96 -2.89 9.49
CA VAL A 56 -4.97 -3.43 8.14
C VAL A 56 -3.68 -4.17 7.81
N LYS A 57 -3.76 -5.19 6.96
CA LYS A 57 -2.65 -5.65 6.13
C LYS A 57 -2.70 -4.86 4.82
N VAL A 58 -1.54 -4.43 4.33
CA VAL A 58 -1.39 -3.73 3.06
C VAL A 58 -0.31 -4.43 2.27
N ASP A 59 -0.68 -4.92 1.10
CA ASP A 59 0.20 -5.55 0.15
C ASP A 59 0.38 -4.61 -1.04
N LEU A 60 1.59 -4.11 -1.28
CA LEU A 60 1.91 -3.17 -2.37
C LEU A 60 2.71 -3.88 -3.48
N LEU A 61 2.40 -3.57 -4.73
CA LEU A 61 3.13 -4.07 -5.89
C LEU A 61 3.86 -2.94 -6.63
N LEU A 62 5.15 -2.77 -6.34
CA LEU A 62 5.96 -1.69 -6.88
C LEU A 62 6.70 -2.11 -8.17
N PRO A 63 6.48 -1.45 -9.32
CA PRO A 63 7.23 -1.76 -10.55
C PRO A 63 8.72 -1.40 -10.42
N LEU A 64 9.60 -2.31 -10.84
CA LEU A 64 11.06 -2.15 -10.83
C LEU A 64 11.61 -1.59 -12.16
N GLY A 65 10.79 -0.89 -12.95
CA GLY A 65 11.07 -0.51 -14.35
C GLY A 65 12.46 0.05 -14.63
N GLY A 66 13.04 0.84 -13.72
CA GLY A 66 14.40 1.40 -13.85
C GLY A 66 15.54 0.49 -13.36
N LEU A 67 15.24 -0.50 -12.53
CA LEU A 67 16.20 -1.48 -11.98
C LEU A 67 16.38 -2.72 -12.86
N LYS A 68 15.58 -2.88 -13.93
CA LYS A 68 15.62 -4.05 -14.83
C LYS A 68 17.01 -4.40 -15.39
N LYS A 69 17.93 -3.42 -15.48
CA LYS A 69 19.31 -3.66 -15.91
C LYS A 69 20.16 -4.41 -14.87
N LEU A 70 19.80 -4.32 -13.59
CA LEU A 70 20.51 -4.97 -12.48
C LEU A 70 19.86 -6.31 -12.10
N ILE A 71 18.56 -6.43 -12.32
CA ILE A 71 17.74 -7.56 -11.88
C ILE A 71 16.75 -7.91 -13.00
N SER A 72 17.23 -8.55 -14.06
CA SER A 72 16.44 -8.82 -15.27
C SER A 72 15.32 -9.85 -15.08
N GLU A 73 15.40 -10.66 -14.02
CA GLU A 73 14.46 -11.74 -13.72
C GLU A 73 13.19 -11.25 -13.00
N TYR A 74 13.25 -10.10 -12.32
CA TYR A 74 12.16 -9.57 -11.52
C TYR A 74 11.76 -8.19 -12.05
N ASP A 75 10.46 -7.97 -12.23
CA ASP A 75 9.93 -6.71 -12.74
C ASP A 75 9.10 -5.94 -11.72
N HIS A 76 8.81 -6.54 -10.56
CA HIS A 76 8.13 -5.91 -9.43
C HIS A 76 8.78 -6.26 -8.09
N ALA A 77 8.60 -5.39 -7.11
CA ALA A 77 8.79 -5.67 -5.70
C ALA A 77 7.42 -5.76 -5.03
N TYR A 78 7.18 -6.87 -4.33
CA TYR A 78 6.02 -7.08 -3.49
C TYR A 78 6.39 -6.69 -2.06
N ILE A 79 5.64 -5.74 -1.49
CA ILE A 79 5.89 -5.22 -0.15
C ILE A 79 4.69 -5.55 0.71
N GLU A 80 4.90 -6.30 1.80
CA GLU A 80 3.85 -6.55 2.79
C GLU A 80 4.13 -5.69 4.02
N VAL A 81 3.11 -4.98 4.47
CA VAL A 81 3.19 -4.15 5.66
C VAL A 81 1.87 -4.18 6.41
N THR A 82 1.92 -3.98 7.72
CA THR A 82 0.70 -3.74 8.51
C THR A 82 0.57 -2.26 8.82
N GLY A 83 -0.64 -1.78 9.03
CA GLY A 83 -0.87 -0.39 9.35
C GLY A 83 -2.16 -0.15 10.10
N THR A 84 -2.41 1.12 10.39
CA THR A 84 -3.64 1.59 11.00
C THR A 84 -4.22 2.72 10.16
N VAL A 85 -5.52 2.69 9.93
CA VAL A 85 -6.23 3.81 9.33
C VAL A 85 -6.23 4.97 10.31
N ILE A 86 -5.58 6.08 9.95
CA ILE A 86 -5.44 7.27 10.82
C ILE A 86 -6.30 8.45 10.38
N ARG A 87 -6.85 8.39 9.16
CA ARG A 87 -7.74 9.41 8.63
C ARG A 87 -8.68 8.84 7.60
N ARG A 88 -9.96 9.16 7.72
CA ARG A 88 -10.98 8.90 6.70
C ARG A 88 -11.42 10.20 6.03
N GLU A 89 -11.51 10.17 4.72
CA GLU A 89 -12.08 11.25 3.91
C GLU A 89 -13.19 10.70 3.00
N THR A 90 -13.97 11.58 2.40
CA THR A 90 -15.07 11.20 1.49
C THR A 90 -14.59 10.45 0.25
N ARG A 91 -13.35 10.71 -0.20
CA ARG A 91 -12.74 10.12 -1.40
C ARG A 91 -11.41 9.42 -1.12
N GLY A 92 -11.14 9.08 0.13
CA GLY A 92 -9.93 8.32 0.42
C GLY A 92 -9.69 8.03 1.89
N MET A 93 -8.53 7.45 2.13
CA MET A 93 -8.13 6.91 3.40
C MET A 93 -6.62 7.01 3.56
N ALA A 94 -6.16 7.50 4.72
CA ALA A 94 -4.75 7.49 5.07
C ALA A 94 -4.44 6.32 6.01
N VAL A 95 -3.42 5.54 5.64
CA VAL A 95 -2.89 4.45 6.47
C VAL A 95 -1.50 4.83 6.95
N CYS A 96 -1.29 4.76 8.26
CA CYS A 96 0.03 4.84 8.88
C CYS A 96 0.61 3.43 8.97
N PHE A 97 1.81 3.23 8.42
CA PHE A 97 2.46 1.92 8.43
C PHE A 97 3.16 1.64 9.77
N ASN A 98 3.11 0.39 10.18
CA ASN A 98 3.93 -0.13 11.25
C ASN A 98 5.35 -0.35 10.75
N LYS A 99 6.31 -0.46 11.67
CA LYS A 99 7.74 -0.64 11.34
C LYS A 99 8.07 -2.01 10.74
N ASN A 100 7.20 -2.99 10.92
CA ASN A 100 7.42 -4.35 10.44
C ASN A 100 6.87 -4.46 9.02
N TYR A 101 7.78 -4.68 8.07
CA TYR A 101 7.47 -4.90 6.67
C TYR A 101 8.38 -5.99 6.10
N SER A 102 7.96 -6.60 5.00
CA SER A 102 8.78 -7.47 4.17
C SER A 102 8.80 -6.95 2.74
N ILE A 103 9.90 -7.19 2.02
CA ILE A 103 10.04 -6.85 0.61
C ILE A 103 10.56 -8.07 -0.11
N HIS A 104 9.83 -8.52 -1.12
CA HIS A 104 10.14 -9.69 -1.90
C HIS A 104 10.17 -9.34 -3.40
N PRO A 105 11.19 -9.74 -4.16
CA PRO A 105 11.16 -9.59 -5.61
C PRO A 105 10.09 -10.52 -6.21
N ARG A 106 9.37 -10.05 -7.23
CA ARG A 106 8.32 -10.80 -7.95
C ARG A 106 8.60 -10.80 -9.45
N LYS A 107 8.44 -11.97 -10.08
CA LYS A 107 8.58 -12.15 -11.54
C LYS A 107 7.29 -11.74 -12.24
N GLY A 108 7.41 -11.15 -13.42
CA GLY A 108 6.29 -10.55 -14.17
C GLY A 108 5.34 -11.51 -14.87
N ASN A 109 5.70 -12.80 -14.95
CA ASN A 109 5.01 -13.78 -15.81
C ASN A 109 4.22 -14.84 -15.04
N GLU A 110 3.95 -14.67 -13.75
CA GLU A 110 3.02 -15.54 -13.01
C GLU A 110 1.75 -14.76 -12.69
N ASP A 111 0.70 -15.07 -13.45
CA ASP A 111 -0.71 -14.76 -13.29
C ASP A 111 -1.04 -13.56 -12.40
N THR A 112 -1.54 -12.50 -13.04
CA THR A 112 -2.17 -11.30 -12.46
C THR A 112 -3.40 -11.61 -11.58
N GLN A 113 -3.63 -12.87 -11.20
CA GLN A 113 -4.86 -13.35 -10.56
C GLN A 113 -4.85 -13.31 -9.04
N ARG A 114 -3.75 -12.87 -8.40
CA ARG A 114 -3.70 -12.63 -6.96
C ARG A 114 -2.86 -11.39 -6.68
N ILE A 115 -3.52 -10.24 -6.77
CA ILE A 115 -3.28 -9.17 -5.81
C ILE A 115 -4.34 -9.34 -4.75
#